data_AF-A0A317U715-F1
#
_entry.id   AF-A0A317U715-F1
#
_cell.length_a   1.000
_cell.length_b   1.000
_cell.length_c   1.000
_cell.angle_alpha   90.00
_cell.angle_beta   90.00
_cell.angle_gamma   90.00
#
_symmetry.space_group_name_H-M   'P 1'
#
loop_
_entity.id
_entity.type
_entity.pdbx_description
1 polymer ?
#
loop_
_entity_poly.entity_id
_entity_poly.type
_entity_poly.pdbx_seq_one_letter_code
_entity_poly.pdbx_strand_id
1 'polypeptide(L)'
;MPTANPVVYNHAALLSWQKELTPLELQISEHLQFVEHQRQQLGPSEEELRSLNLRISLIEHQISMDIGLAQDFMRPKTHYYGEYIRVLDTFGLQLELSRLEEQRDRVKRTMYPYEQAIIEAQKRLQELFSRRDWLNEHIPAAQLFLETLQQNPMKSVQDLTNRIWEAFVNYEDTHLVGLSPQVRICLMAVQYMNLLTAYPGVGDPGYLNQVHRSNYLRLCGLLWDMYSNVKEENKDAEFENVLRRLVESAHVAQHGDLPYPMLTGYSATAWFESNKQTAPAYFAIQEQYLPILEEQTLNNGLAFITQNTPLKPTALQKHIMNAANLIDAEVKFKKQNHEEIDYHFYGRTLQVLGGSLVNPTDKQLATRLGKIAEHASGNKSIGKEVLGGLLIVFGALLICSSIAGFITTFGSSSVLSAWGISLGLSLLETELVFGVASTLAAATGVGLTFFAGPKAIESGARKGLSQELIDIKEGIENYDDPPPYSAVVLN
;
A
#
# COMPACT_ATOMS: atom_id res chain seq x y z
N MET A 1 -11.26 -6.63 -8.31
CA MET A 1 -11.20 -6.79 -6.84
C MET A 1 -12.62 -6.96 -6.26
N PRO A 2 -12.80 -7.52 -5.05
CA PRO A 2 -14.14 -7.60 -4.44
C PRO A 2 -14.74 -6.19 -4.26
N THR A 3 -16.06 -6.09 -4.45
CA THR A 3 -16.81 -4.85 -4.24
C THR A 3 -16.78 -4.45 -2.77
N ALA A 4 -16.59 -3.15 -2.50
CA ALA A 4 -16.69 -2.59 -1.15
C ALA A 4 -18.01 -3.03 -0.50
N ASN A 5 -17.93 -3.57 0.72
CA ASN A 5 -19.09 -4.07 1.45
C ASN A 5 -18.99 -3.64 2.92
N PRO A 6 -19.44 -2.42 3.26
CA PRO A 6 -19.36 -1.93 4.63
C PRO A 6 -20.22 -2.77 5.57
N VAL A 7 -19.70 -3.06 6.76
CA VAL A 7 -20.53 -3.55 7.86
C VAL A 7 -21.42 -2.40 8.32
N VAL A 8 -22.72 -2.52 8.08
CA VAL A 8 -23.70 -1.47 8.41
C VAL A 8 -24.06 -1.55 9.89
N TYR A 9 -23.71 -0.51 10.63
CA TYR A 9 -24.06 -0.39 12.04
C TYR A 9 -25.47 0.17 12.19
N ASN A 10 -26.36 -0.63 12.78
CA ASN A 10 -27.72 -0.22 13.10
C ASN A 10 -28.20 -0.96 14.37
N HIS A 11 -29.26 -0.43 15.00
CA HIS A 11 -29.80 -0.97 16.24
C HIS A 11 -30.24 -2.45 16.13
N ALA A 12 -30.83 -2.86 15.00
CA ALA A 12 -31.29 -4.23 14.82
C ALA A 12 -30.11 -5.21 14.73
N ALA A 13 -29.07 -4.86 13.97
CA ALA A 13 -27.84 -5.62 13.84
C ALA A 13 -27.12 -5.72 15.20
N LEU A 14 -26.97 -4.59 15.91
CA LEU A 14 -26.36 -4.56 17.24
C LEU A 14 -27.09 -5.49 18.22
N LEU A 15 -28.42 -5.42 18.30
CA LEU A 15 -29.21 -6.31 19.16
C LEU A 15 -29.05 -7.78 18.76
N SER A 16 -28.96 -8.08 17.46
CA SER A 16 -28.70 -9.45 16.98
C SER A 16 -27.33 -9.94 17.41
N TRP A 17 -26.29 -9.12 17.26
CA TRP A 17 -24.90 -9.45 17.62
C TRP A 17 -24.73 -9.66 19.12
N GLN A 18 -25.36 -8.81 19.93
CA GLN A 18 -25.36 -8.97 21.40
C GLN A 18 -26.05 -10.27 21.82
N LYS A 19 -27.16 -10.64 21.17
CA LYS A 19 -27.86 -11.91 21.43
C LYS A 19 -27.06 -13.13 20.96
N GLU A 20 -26.23 -12.98 19.94
CA GLU A 20 -25.38 -14.05 19.39
C GLU A 20 -24.20 -14.39 20.30
N LEU A 21 -23.70 -13.43 21.09
CA LEU A 21 -22.46 -13.60 21.85
C LEU A 21 -22.53 -14.73 22.88
N THR A 22 -23.57 -14.75 23.72
CA THR A 22 -23.74 -15.78 24.77
C THR A 22 -23.86 -17.20 24.24
N PRO A 23 -24.73 -17.52 23.26
CA PRO A 23 -24.80 -18.86 22.69
C PRO A 23 -23.52 -19.25 21.93
N LEU A 24 -22.76 -18.28 21.43
CA LEU A 24 -21.46 -18.53 20.80
C LEU A 24 -20.39 -18.91 21.85
N GLU A 25 -20.32 -18.21 22.97
CA GLU A 25 -19.43 -18.56 24.08
C GLU A 25 -19.73 -19.94 24.66
N LEU A 26 -21.01 -20.29 24.76
CA LEU A 26 -21.44 -21.63 25.14
C LEU A 26 -20.93 -22.69 24.16
N GLN A 27 -21.12 -22.49 22.85
CA GLN A 27 -20.63 -23.42 21.82
C GLN A 27 -19.11 -23.59 21.89
N ILE A 28 -18.36 -22.50 22.13
CA ILE A 28 -16.90 -22.58 22.33
C ILE A 28 -16.58 -23.46 23.53
N SER A 29 -17.22 -23.24 24.67
CA SER A 29 -16.99 -24.04 25.88
C SER A 29 -17.31 -25.52 25.66
N GLU A 30 -18.42 -25.82 25.00
CA GLU A 30 -18.84 -27.19 24.69
C GLU A 30 -17.83 -27.89 23.76
N HIS A 31 -17.34 -27.23 22.71
CA HIS A 31 -16.35 -27.81 21.80
C HIS A 31 -14.98 -27.99 22.47
N LEU A 32 -14.58 -27.06 23.35
CA LEU A 32 -13.35 -27.22 24.15
C LEU A 32 -13.44 -28.43 25.07
N GLN A 33 -14.57 -28.59 25.78
CA GLN A 33 -14.81 -29.76 26.63
C GLN A 33 -14.87 -31.06 25.82
N PHE A 34 -15.49 -31.02 24.63
CA PHE A 34 -15.53 -32.15 23.73
C PHE A 34 -14.12 -32.57 23.28
N VAL A 35 -13.28 -31.62 22.83
CA VAL A 35 -11.88 -31.92 22.44
C VAL A 35 -11.11 -32.52 23.61
N GLU A 36 -11.25 -31.95 24.80
CA GLU A 36 -10.60 -32.48 26.00
C GLU A 36 -11.06 -33.90 26.32
N HIS A 37 -12.37 -34.17 26.20
CA HIS A 37 -12.90 -35.51 26.37
C HIS A 37 -12.34 -36.51 25.35
N GLN A 38 -12.29 -36.15 24.05
CA GLN A 38 -11.72 -37.03 23.02
C GLN A 38 -10.22 -37.30 23.27
N ARG A 39 -9.46 -36.30 23.74
CA ARG A 39 -8.05 -36.48 24.12
C ARG A 39 -7.87 -37.43 25.29
N GLN A 40 -8.75 -37.37 26.29
CA GLN A 40 -8.74 -38.33 27.40
C GLN A 40 -9.01 -39.76 26.93
N GLN A 41 -9.88 -39.96 25.93
CA GLN A 41 -10.12 -41.29 25.32
C GLN A 41 -8.91 -41.79 24.50
N LEU A 42 -8.14 -40.89 23.90
CA LEU A 42 -6.92 -41.23 23.15
C LEU A 42 -5.75 -41.66 24.05
N GLY A 43 -5.61 -41.05 25.24
CA GLY A 43 -4.45 -41.26 26.12
C GLY A 43 -4.04 -42.72 26.35
N PRO A 44 -4.97 -43.65 26.67
CA PRO A 44 -4.63 -45.07 26.79
C PRO A 44 -4.09 -45.69 25.50
N SER A 45 -4.67 -45.34 24.34
CA SER A 45 -4.25 -45.88 23.04
C SER A 45 -2.91 -45.29 22.58
N GLU A 46 -2.64 -44.02 22.90
CA GLU A 46 -1.35 -43.38 22.67
C GLU A 46 -0.22 -44.05 23.47
N GLU A 47 -0.47 -44.37 24.73
CA GLU A 47 0.51 -45.07 25.58
C GLU A 47 0.73 -46.52 25.11
N GLU A 48 -0.34 -47.21 24.70
CA GLU A 48 -0.23 -48.54 24.08
C GLU A 48 0.58 -48.48 22.78
N LEU A 49 0.30 -47.52 21.90
CA LEU A 49 1.03 -47.32 20.65
C LEU A 49 2.51 -47.02 20.91
N ARG A 50 2.82 -46.20 21.91
CA ARG A 50 4.20 -45.91 22.33
C ARG A 50 4.93 -47.16 22.80
N SER A 51 4.29 -47.97 23.65
CA SER A 51 4.82 -49.26 24.13
C SER A 51 5.05 -50.24 22.97
N LEU A 52 4.11 -50.36 22.05
CA LEU A 52 4.23 -51.21 20.85
C LEU A 52 5.38 -50.76 19.95
N ASN A 53 5.50 -49.46 19.67
CA ASN A 53 6.58 -48.93 18.83
C ASN A 53 7.97 -49.18 19.46
N LEU A 54 8.09 -49.06 20.79
CA LEU A 54 9.33 -49.39 21.50
C LEU A 54 9.68 -50.87 21.35
N ARG A 55 8.71 -51.79 21.52
CA ARG A 55 8.93 -53.23 21.36
C ARG A 55 9.28 -53.62 19.94
N ILE A 56 8.57 -53.07 18.95
CA ILE A 56 8.86 -53.26 17.53
C ILE A 56 10.31 -52.85 17.24
N SER A 57 10.71 -51.65 17.67
CA SER A 57 12.07 -51.14 17.45
C SER A 57 13.14 -52.03 18.10
N LEU A 58 12.89 -52.57 19.29
CA LEU A 58 13.80 -53.50 19.95
C LEU A 58 13.95 -54.82 19.16
N ILE A 59 12.85 -55.38 18.67
CA ILE A 59 12.87 -56.61 17.87
C ILE A 59 13.55 -56.37 16.51
N GLU A 60 13.26 -55.27 15.84
CA GLU A 60 13.93 -54.88 14.58
C GLU A 60 15.44 -54.74 14.78
N HIS A 61 15.87 -54.14 15.89
CA HIS A 61 17.29 -54.03 16.23
C HIS A 61 17.93 -55.42 16.47
N GLN A 62 17.24 -56.31 17.17
CA GLN A 62 17.73 -57.66 17.43
C GLN A 62 17.85 -58.49 16.13
N ILE A 63 16.84 -58.43 15.26
CA ILE A 63 16.88 -59.05 13.93
C ILE A 63 18.06 -58.49 13.11
N SER A 64 18.27 -57.17 13.13
CA SER A 64 19.37 -56.52 12.41
C SER A 64 20.75 -56.97 12.92
N MET A 65 20.92 -57.09 14.25
CA MET A 65 22.13 -57.60 14.87
C MET A 65 22.40 -59.07 14.52
N ASP A 66 21.37 -59.92 14.51
CA ASP A 66 21.50 -61.33 14.16
C ASP A 66 21.85 -61.54 12.69
N ILE A 67 21.29 -60.73 11.78
CA ILE A 67 21.62 -60.72 10.36
C ILE A 67 23.05 -60.17 10.12
N GLY A 68 23.43 -59.07 10.79
CA GLY A 68 24.75 -58.47 10.66
C GLY A 68 25.87 -59.38 11.17
N LEU A 69 25.64 -60.06 12.30
CA LEU A 69 26.56 -61.08 12.80
C LEU A 69 26.63 -62.30 11.88
N ALA A 70 25.52 -62.72 11.24
CA ALA A 70 25.55 -63.82 10.27
C ALA A 70 26.37 -63.51 9.01
N GLN A 71 26.42 -62.24 8.57
CA GLN A 71 27.24 -61.82 7.43
C GLN A 71 28.75 -61.78 7.74
N ASP A 72 29.14 -61.46 8.97
CA ASP A 72 30.54 -61.49 9.43
C ASP A 72 31.12 -62.93 9.58
N PHE A 73 30.26 -63.96 9.60
CA PHE A 73 30.66 -65.37 9.71
C PHE A 73 30.78 -66.12 8.37
N MET A 74 30.82 -65.44 7.22
CA MET A 74 31.20 -66.02 5.91
C MET A 74 32.70 -66.43 5.85
N ARG A 75 33.15 -67.28 6.77
CA ARG A 75 34.34 -68.14 6.67
C ARG A 75 33.92 -69.56 7.03
N PRO A 76 34.23 -70.57 6.20
CA PRO A 76 33.64 -71.89 6.35
C PRO A 76 34.25 -72.64 7.52
N LYS A 77 33.50 -72.80 8.62
CA LYS A 77 33.73 -73.88 9.58
C LYS A 77 32.40 -74.54 9.99
N THR A 78 32.36 -75.84 9.70
CA THR A 78 31.39 -76.88 10.02
C THR A 78 30.80 -76.82 11.44
N HIS A 79 29.77 -76.00 11.68
CA HIS A 79 28.90 -76.07 12.87
C HIS A 79 27.41 -75.95 12.46
N TYR A 80 26.87 -77.03 11.89
CA TYR A 80 25.48 -77.15 11.42
C TYR A 80 24.39 -76.92 12.48
N TYR A 81 24.73 -76.99 13.78
CA TYR A 81 23.74 -76.84 14.87
C TYR A 81 23.53 -75.38 15.32
N GLY A 82 24.53 -74.50 15.16
CA GLY A 82 24.43 -73.10 15.60
C GLY A 82 23.64 -72.20 14.65
N GLU A 83 23.76 -72.44 13.34
CA GLU A 83 22.98 -71.73 12.31
C GLU A 83 21.49 -72.10 12.37
N TYR A 84 21.14 -73.35 12.65
CA TYR A 84 19.74 -73.78 12.75
C TYR A 84 19.01 -73.11 13.93
N ILE A 85 19.69 -72.99 15.09
CA ILE A 85 19.14 -72.28 16.26
C ILE A 85 18.94 -70.80 15.95
N ARG A 86 19.93 -70.14 15.31
CA ARG A 86 19.81 -68.73 14.89
C ARG A 86 18.71 -68.48 13.87
N VAL A 87 18.52 -69.39 12.90
CA VAL A 87 17.44 -69.29 11.90
C VAL A 87 16.08 -69.45 12.56
N LEU A 88 15.94 -70.37 13.53
CA LEU A 88 14.71 -70.52 14.32
C LEU A 88 14.44 -69.31 15.22
N ASP A 89 15.46 -68.74 15.85
CA ASP A 89 15.35 -67.53 16.69
C ASP A 89 14.95 -66.31 15.85
N THR A 90 15.58 -66.13 14.68
CA THR A 90 15.23 -65.05 13.74
C THR A 90 13.79 -65.20 13.21
N PHE A 91 13.37 -66.43 12.90
CA PHE A 91 12.01 -66.71 12.45
C PHE A 91 10.98 -66.45 13.57
N GLY A 92 11.31 -66.78 14.82
CA GLY A 92 10.50 -66.45 16.00
C GLY A 92 10.32 -64.95 16.19
N LEU A 93 11.41 -64.18 16.07
CA LEU A 93 11.40 -62.72 16.15
C LEU A 93 10.59 -62.08 15.00
N GLN A 94 10.68 -62.63 13.78
CA GLN A 94 9.88 -62.15 12.64
C GLN A 94 8.38 -62.37 12.85
N LEU A 95 7.98 -63.52 13.41
CA LEU A 95 6.57 -63.79 13.73
C LEU A 95 6.06 -62.85 14.82
N GLU A 96 6.87 -62.58 15.85
CA GLU A 96 6.53 -61.63 16.91
C GLU A 96 6.43 -60.20 16.37
N LEU A 97 7.34 -59.79 15.49
CA LEU A 97 7.30 -58.49 14.80
C LEU A 97 5.99 -58.32 14.03
N SER A 98 5.63 -59.29 13.17
CA SER A 98 4.38 -59.23 12.40
C SER A 98 3.14 -59.12 13.31
N ARG A 99 3.14 -59.81 14.46
CA ARG A 99 2.06 -59.71 15.45
C ARG A 99 1.99 -58.32 16.09
N LEU A 100 3.13 -57.74 16.46
CA LEU A 100 3.19 -56.40 17.05
C LEU A 100 2.79 -55.32 16.04
N GLU A 101 3.17 -55.46 14.77
CA GLU A 101 2.75 -54.58 13.69
C GLU A 101 1.23 -54.62 13.47
N GLU A 102 0.63 -55.82 13.50
CA GLU A 102 -0.82 -55.96 13.43
C GLU A 102 -1.52 -55.30 14.62
N GLN A 103 -0.98 -55.44 15.83
CA GLN A 103 -1.48 -54.76 17.03
C GLN A 103 -1.36 -53.24 16.91
N ARG A 104 -0.22 -52.73 16.44
CA ARG A 104 0.00 -51.30 16.18
C ARG A 104 -1.04 -50.75 15.21
N ASP A 105 -1.30 -51.47 14.13
CA ASP A 105 -2.26 -51.04 13.10
C ASP A 105 -3.70 -51.08 13.62
N ARG A 106 -4.05 -52.04 14.49
CA ARG A 106 -5.34 -52.08 15.19
C ARG A 106 -5.50 -50.87 16.12
N VAL A 107 -4.50 -50.56 16.93
CA VAL A 107 -4.51 -49.40 17.85
C VAL A 107 -4.69 -48.10 17.05
N LYS A 108 -3.94 -47.92 15.96
CA LYS A 108 -4.10 -46.76 15.06
C LYS A 108 -5.51 -46.63 14.49
N ARG A 109 -6.14 -47.74 14.07
CA ARG A 109 -7.53 -47.72 13.58
C ARG A 109 -8.53 -47.33 14.67
N THR A 110 -8.30 -47.74 15.92
CA THR A 110 -9.14 -47.35 17.07
C THR A 110 -8.95 -45.88 17.43
N MET A 111 -7.75 -45.32 17.26
CA MET A 111 -7.46 -43.89 17.50
C MET A 111 -8.08 -42.97 16.45
N TYR A 112 -8.11 -43.40 15.18
CA TYR A 112 -8.57 -42.60 14.03
C TYR A 112 -9.89 -41.82 14.24
N PRO A 113 -11.01 -42.43 14.72
CA PRO A 113 -12.25 -41.68 14.91
C PRO A 113 -12.13 -40.53 15.93
N TYR A 114 -11.34 -40.72 16.99
CA TYR A 114 -11.10 -39.70 18.00
C TYR A 114 -10.24 -38.55 17.45
N GLU A 115 -9.19 -38.87 16.69
CA GLU A 115 -8.34 -37.89 16.01
C GLU A 115 -9.14 -37.05 15.02
N GLN A 116 -10.01 -37.68 14.21
CA GLN A 116 -10.89 -36.97 13.28
C GLN A 116 -11.87 -36.04 13.99
N ALA A 117 -12.50 -36.51 15.07
CA ALA A 117 -13.43 -35.71 15.87
C ALA A 117 -12.73 -34.47 16.49
N ILE A 118 -11.47 -34.62 16.95
CA ILE A 118 -10.67 -33.50 17.45
C ILE A 118 -10.38 -32.49 16.33
N ILE A 119 -9.97 -32.95 15.15
CA ILE A 119 -9.66 -32.08 14.00
C ILE A 119 -10.89 -31.27 13.59
N GLU A 120 -12.05 -31.92 13.48
CA GLU A 120 -13.32 -31.27 13.13
C GLU A 120 -13.74 -30.23 14.18
N ALA A 121 -13.68 -30.60 15.46
CA ALA A 121 -14.00 -29.69 16.56
C ALA A 121 -13.03 -28.50 16.64
N GLN A 122 -11.74 -28.71 16.37
CA GLN A 122 -10.74 -27.64 16.33
C GLN A 122 -10.99 -26.65 15.18
N LYS A 123 -11.35 -27.15 13.99
CA LYS A 123 -11.74 -26.29 12.87
C LYS A 123 -12.96 -25.46 13.23
N ARG A 124 -13.97 -26.08 13.87
CA ARG A 124 -15.17 -25.37 14.33
C ARG A 124 -14.84 -24.32 15.40
N LEU A 125 -13.96 -24.64 16.35
CA LEU A 125 -13.46 -23.69 17.33
C LEU A 125 -12.78 -22.49 16.69
N GLN A 126 -11.98 -22.69 15.64
CA GLN A 126 -11.34 -21.59 14.91
C GLN A 126 -12.37 -20.64 14.28
N GLU A 127 -13.42 -21.17 13.66
CA GLU A 127 -14.54 -20.38 13.11
C GLU A 127 -15.27 -19.61 14.22
N LEU A 128 -15.57 -20.28 15.34
CA LEU A 128 -16.26 -19.67 16.49
C LEU A 128 -15.42 -18.57 17.14
N PHE A 129 -14.11 -18.78 17.34
CA PHE A 129 -13.21 -17.76 17.87
C PHE A 129 -13.11 -16.55 16.94
N SER A 130 -12.95 -16.79 15.63
CA SER A 130 -12.95 -15.70 14.64
C SER A 130 -14.25 -14.89 14.70
N ARG A 131 -15.40 -15.56 14.81
CA ARG A 131 -16.69 -14.88 14.95
C ARG A 131 -16.83 -14.14 16.29
N ARG A 132 -16.33 -14.70 17.40
CA ARG A 132 -16.30 -14.03 18.70
C ARG A 132 -15.47 -12.75 18.65
N ASP A 133 -14.27 -12.84 18.09
CA ASP A 133 -13.34 -11.73 18.04
C ASP A 133 -13.92 -10.61 17.14
N TRP A 134 -14.56 -10.98 16.04
CA TRP A 134 -15.36 -10.06 15.21
C TRP A 134 -16.48 -9.38 16.01
N LEU A 135 -17.27 -10.14 16.78
CA LEU A 135 -18.35 -9.57 17.60
C LEU A 135 -17.81 -8.62 18.68
N ASN A 136 -16.69 -8.98 19.31
CA ASN A 136 -16.03 -8.18 20.33
C ASN A 136 -15.45 -6.86 19.78
N GLU A 137 -15.05 -6.83 18.51
CA GLU A 137 -14.65 -5.61 17.82
C GLU A 137 -15.87 -4.75 17.43
N HIS A 138 -16.86 -5.36 16.78
CA HIS A 138 -17.95 -4.62 16.14
C HIS A 138 -19.07 -4.17 17.08
N ILE A 139 -19.38 -4.89 18.16
CA ILE A 139 -20.40 -4.47 19.13
C ILE A 139 -20.07 -3.10 19.76
N PRO A 140 -18.90 -2.91 20.40
CA PRO A 140 -18.58 -1.61 21.01
C PRO A 140 -18.39 -0.51 19.96
N ALA A 141 -17.83 -0.83 18.78
CA ALA A 141 -17.68 0.13 17.69
C ALA A 141 -19.06 0.62 17.18
N ALA A 142 -20.02 -0.30 16.99
CA ALA A 142 -21.36 0.04 16.57
C ALA A 142 -22.11 0.86 17.63
N GLN A 143 -21.96 0.55 18.91
CA GLN A 143 -22.52 1.35 20.01
C GLN A 143 -22.01 2.79 19.97
N LEU A 144 -20.68 2.96 19.92
CA LEU A 144 -20.05 4.28 19.87
C LEU A 144 -20.47 5.06 18.62
N PHE A 145 -20.51 4.41 17.47
CA PHE A 145 -20.92 5.02 16.21
C PHE A 145 -22.37 5.53 16.26
N LEU A 146 -23.31 4.67 16.70
CA LEU A 146 -24.72 5.02 16.80
C LEU A 146 -24.96 6.13 17.82
N GLU A 147 -24.27 6.06 18.97
CA GLU A 147 -24.34 7.09 20.00
C GLU A 147 -23.80 8.43 19.49
N THR A 148 -22.64 8.42 18.82
CA THR A 148 -22.02 9.64 18.28
C THR A 148 -22.92 10.27 17.21
N LEU A 149 -23.46 9.51 16.26
CA LEU A 149 -24.39 10.04 15.26
C LEU A 149 -25.68 10.59 15.87
N GLN A 150 -26.13 10.03 16.99
CA GLN A 150 -27.34 10.48 17.65
C GLN A 150 -27.10 11.75 18.48
N GLN A 151 -26.05 11.77 19.30
CA GLN A 151 -25.81 12.81 20.30
C GLN A 151 -24.91 13.94 19.78
N ASN A 152 -23.91 13.61 18.97
CA ASN A 152 -22.93 14.56 18.45
C ASN A 152 -22.53 14.24 16.99
N PRO A 153 -23.45 14.35 16.02
CA PRO A 153 -23.18 14.04 14.61
C PRO A 153 -22.11 14.94 13.98
N MET A 154 -21.88 16.15 14.52
CA MET A 154 -20.78 17.01 14.09
C MET A 154 -19.42 16.31 14.23
N LYS A 155 -19.22 15.58 15.33
CA LYS A 155 -18.02 14.77 15.53
C LYS A 155 -17.87 13.69 14.45
N SER A 156 -18.94 12.98 14.10
CA SER A 156 -18.89 11.99 13.02
C SER A 156 -18.50 12.60 11.68
N VAL A 157 -18.98 13.82 11.38
CA VAL A 157 -18.60 14.58 10.18
C VAL A 157 -17.10 14.91 10.23
N GLN A 158 -16.62 15.49 11.33
CA GLN A 158 -15.21 15.85 11.49
C GLN A 158 -14.29 14.64 11.40
N ASP A 159 -14.61 13.55 12.10
CA ASP A 159 -13.84 12.32 12.11
C ASP A 159 -13.78 11.68 10.70
N LEU A 160 -14.86 11.77 9.91
CA LEU A 160 -14.85 11.29 8.53
C LEU A 160 -14.06 12.24 7.61
N THR A 161 -14.27 13.55 7.69
CA THR A 161 -13.52 14.55 6.92
C THR A 161 -12.02 14.40 7.15
N ASN A 162 -11.58 14.27 8.41
CA ASN A 162 -10.17 14.10 8.75
C ASN A 162 -9.61 12.79 8.18
N ARG A 163 -10.33 11.68 8.30
CA ARG A 163 -9.91 10.38 7.73
C ARG A 163 -9.77 10.44 6.21
N ILE A 164 -10.71 11.09 5.52
CA ILE A 164 -10.65 11.28 4.07
C ILE A 164 -9.42 12.12 3.72
N TRP A 165 -9.27 13.27 4.38
CA TRP A 165 -8.15 14.18 4.13
C TRP A 165 -6.80 13.50 4.36
N GLU A 166 -6.61 12.84 5.50
CA GLU A 166 -5.38 12.11 5.83
C GLU A 166 -5.08 11.00 4.82
N ALA A 167 -6.09 10.21 4.43
CA ALA A 167 -5.90 9.14 3.45
C ALA A 167 -5.45 9.67 2.08
N PHE A 168 -6.05 10.78 1.64
CA PHE A 168 -5.75 11.40 0.35
C PHE A 168 -4.37 12.07 0.34
N VAL A 169 -4.07 12.82 1.40
CA VAL A 169 -2.75 13.44 1.60
C VAL A 169 -1.64 12.38 1.66
N ASN A 170 -1.83 11.30 2.42
CA ASN A 170 -0.86 10.22 2.49
C ASN A 170 -0.65 9.53 1.13
N TYR A 171 -1.73 9.38 0.36
CA TYR A 171 -1.66 8.83 -0.99
C TYR A 171 -0.85 9.74 -1.93
N GLU A 172 -1.19 11.03 -1.96
CA GLU A 172 -0.47 12.03 -2.75
C GLU A 172 1.01 12.11 -2.33
N ASP A 173 1.32 12.05 -1.03
CA ASP A 173 2.68 12.09 -0.45
C ASP A 173 3.53 10.86 -0.76
N THR A 174 2.95 9.81 -1.33
CA THR A 174 3.66 8.61 -1.81
C THR A 174 3.65 8.51 -3.34
N HIS A 175 2.72 9.20 -4.01
CA HIS A 175 2.53 9.16 -5.46
C HIS A 175 2.58 10.58 -6.05
N LEU A 176 3.80 11.08 -6.27
CA LEU A 176 4.03 12.47 -6.69
C LEU A 176 3.62 12.77 -8.14
N VAL A 177 3.66 11.77 -9.02
CA VAL A 177 3.39 11.88 -10.46
C VAL A 177 2.71 10.60 -10.98
N GLY A 178 2.18 10.65 -12.20
CA GLY A 178 1.61 9.47 -12.86
C GLY A 178 0.26 9.01 -12.32
N LEU A 179 -0.45 9.91 -11.63
CA LEU A 179 -1.79 9.66 -11.12
C LEU A 179 -2.80 9.52 -12.25
N SER A 180 -3.75 8.59 -12.10
CA SER A 180 -4.83 8.44 -13.07
C SER A 180 -5.77 9.66 -13.08
N PRO A 181 -6.48 9.92 -14.18
CA PRO A 181 -7.48 10.98 -14.26
C PRO A 181 -8.53 10.94 -13.14
N GLN A 182 -9.09 9.78 -12.80
CA GLN A 182 -10.10 9.70 -11.73
C GLN A 182 -9.49 9.97 -10.36
N VAL A 183 -8.25 9.53 -10.11
CA VAL A 183 -7.54 9.84 -8.85
C VAL A 183 -7.35 11.35 -8.71
N ARG A 184 -6.91 12.03 -9.77
CA ARG A 184 -6.74 13.49 -9.80
C ARG A 184 -8.07 14.22 -9.59
N ILE A 185 -9.16 13.77 -10.22
CA ILE A 185 -10.52 14.29 -9.98
C ILE A 185 -10.91 14.13 -8.51
N CYS A 186 -10.63 12.97 -7.91
CA CYS A 186 -10.91 12.73 -6.49
C CYS A 186 -10.11 13.70 -5.59
N LEU A 187 -8.82 13.88 -5.85
CA LEU A 187 -7.96 14.81 -5.12
C LEU A 187 -8.47 16.25 -5.20
N MET A 188 -8.93 16.68 -6.39
CA MET A 188 -9.56 18.00 -6.55
C MET A 188 -10.87 18.12 -5.76
N ALA A 189 -11.77 17.14 -5.88
CA ALA A 189 -13.07 17.17 -5.21
C ALA A 189 -12.94 17.23 -3.68
N VAL A 190 -11.94 16.56 -3.10
CA VAL A 190 -11.68 16.56 -1.65
C VAL A 190 -11.29 17.95 -1.12
N GLN A 191 -10.70 18.82 -1.94
CA GLN A 191 -10.41 20.21 -1.55
C GLN A 191 -11.67 21.05 -1.29
N TYR A 192 -12.84 20.59 -1.76
CA TYR A 192 -14.11 21.29 -1.64
C TYR A 192 -15.11 20.60 -0.69
N MET A 193 -14.65 19.68 0.19
CA MET A 193 -15.52 19.00 1.15
C MET A 193 -16.25 19.96 2.12
N ASN A 194 -15.72 21.16 2.35
CA ASN A 194 -16.39 22.19 3.15
C ASN A 194 -17.75 22.59 2.54
N LEU A 195 -17.92 22.54 1.22
CA LEU A 195 -19.22 22.76 0.57
C LEU A 195 -20.25 21.68 0.89
N LEU A 196 -19.80 20.45 1.21
CA LEU A 196 -20.68 19.36 1.62
C LEU A 196 -21.06 19.44 3.10
N THR A 197 -20.19 20.05 3.91
CA THR A 197 -20.28 20.07 5.37
C THR A 197 -20.66 21.42 5.97
N ALA A 198 -20.91 22.43 5.13
CA ALA A 198 -21.36 23.76 5.53
C ALA A 198 -22.65 23.71 6.37
N TYR A 199 -22.73 24.59 7.37
CA TYR A 199 -23.86 24.72 8.28
C TYR A 199 -23.95 26.17 8.81
N PRO A 200 -25.12 26.65 9.28
CA PRO A 200 -25.35 28.07 9.62
C PRO A 200 -24.65 28.57 10.91
N GLY A 201 -23.82 27.76 11.58
CA GLY A 201 -23.05 28.14 12.77
C GLY A 201 -23.87 28.30 14.06
N VAL A 202 -25.06 28.90 13.99
CA VAL A 202 -25.97 29.14 15.13
C VAL A 202 -27.33 28.57 14.80
N GLY A 203 -27.93 27.82 15.73
CA GLY A 203 -29.25 27.22 15.55
C GLY A 203 -29.67 26.34 16.72
N ASP A 204 -30.92 25.91 16.70
CA ASP A 204 -31.42 24.92 17.65
C ASP A 204 -30.62 23.60 17.55
N PRO A 205 -30.20 22.98 18.67
CA PRO A 205 -29.40 21.75 18.65
C PRO A 205 -30.06 20.60 17.87
N GLY A 206 -31.39 20.46 17.91
CA GLY A 206 -32.11 19.45 17.17
C GLY A 206 -31.99 19.64 15.66
N TYR A 207 -32.18 20.88 15.20
CA TYR A 207 -31.97 21.26 13.80
C TYR A 207 -30.52 21.07 13.35
N LEU A 208 -29.55 21.55 14.13
CA LEU A 208 -28.12 21.41 13.79
C LEU A 208 -27.71 19.93 13.71
N ASN A 209 -28.18 19.09 14.62
CA ASN A 209 -27.92 17.65 14.57
C ASN A 209 -28.48 17.01 13.30
N GLN A 210 -29.65 17.43 12.83
CA GLN A 210 -30.20 16.97 11.56
C GLN A 210 -29.32 17.39 10.37
N VAL A 211 -28.85 18.64 10.35
CA VAL A 211 -27.93 19.14 9.31
C VAL A 211 -26.63 18.33 9.29
N HIS A 212 -26.01 18.08 10.44
CA HIS A 212 -24.77 17.31 10.51
C HIS A 212 -24.95 15.84 10.09
N ARG A 213 -26.10 15.22 10.39
CA ARG A 213 -26.44 13.88 9.89
C ARG A 213 -26.54 13.84 8.37
N SER A 214 -27.20 14.83 7.76
CA SER A 214 -27.22 14.98 6.30
C SER A 214 -25.81 15.21 5.74
N ASN A 215 -24.98 16.04 6.39
CA ASN A 215 -23.60 16.29 5.97
C ASN A 215 -22.75 15.01 6.01
N TYR A 216 -22.94 14.16 7.03
CA TYR A 216 -22.27 12.86 7.10
C TYR A 216 -22.64 11.96 5.91
N LEU A 217 -23.93 11.91 5.53
CA LEU A 217 -24.36 11.17 4.34
C LEU A 217 -23.81 11.73 3.03
N ARG A 218 -23.69 13.05 2.90
CA ARG A 218 -23.06 13.68 1.73
C ARG A 218 -21.60 13.22 1.56
N LEU A 219 -20.85 13.15 2.66
CA LEU A 219 -19.48 12.62 2.65
C LEU A 219 -19.46 11.11 2.30
N CYS A 220 -20.39 10.33 2.82
CA CYS A 220 -20.51 8.91 2.45
C CYS A 220 -20.83 8.75 0.97
N GLY A 221 -21.72 9.58 0.42
CA GLY A 221 -22.07 9.59 -1.00
C GLY A 221 -20.90 10.00 -1.89
N LEU A 222 -20.12 11.01 -1.48
CA LEU A 222 -18.86 11.39 -2.13
C LEU A 222 -17.90 10.21 -2.24
N LEU A 223 -17.69 9.49 -1.13
CA LEU A 223 -16.81 8.31 -1.10
C LEU A 223 -17.27 7.19 -2.03
N TRP A 224 -18.58 6.92 -2.06
CA TRP A 224 -19.14 5.92 -2.96
C TRP A 224 -18.99 6.31 -4.43
N ASP A 225 -19.24 7.57 -4.78
CA ASP A 225 -19.06 8.09 -6.15
C ASP A 225 -17.59 7.98 -6.58
N MET A 226 -16.66 8.43 -5.75
CA MET A 226 -15.21 8.29 -5.99
C MET A 226 -14.80 6.83 -6.18
N TYR A 227 -15.22 5.94 -5.27
CA TYR A 227 -14.91 4.51 -5.34
C TYR A 227 -15.45 3.88 -6.64
N SER A 228 -16.69 4.18 -7.01
CA SER A 228 -17.29 3.68 -8.24
C SER A 228 -16.53 4.16 -9.48
N ASN A 229 -16.20 5.45 -9.57
CA ASN A 229 -15.51 6.02 -10.73
C ASN A 229 -14.07 5.49 -10.88
N VAL A 230 -13.31 5.39 -9.78
CA VAL A 230 -11.94 4.85 -9.79
C VAL A 230 -11.94 3.36 -10.13
N LYS A 231 -12.88 2.60 -9.58
CA LYS A 231 -13.05 1.17 -9.89
C LYS A 231 -13.44 0.94 -11.35
N GLU A 232 -14.29 1.79 -11.91
CA GLU A 232 -14.69 1.72 -13.32
C GLU A 232 -13.52 2.05 -14.25
N GLU A 233 -12.71 3.05 -13.90
CA GLU A 233 -11.49 3.37 -14.64
C GLU A 233 -10.46 2.22 -14.59
N ASN A 234 -10.34 1.53 -13.46
CA ASN A 234 -9.47 0.36 -13.27
C ASN A 234 -7.99 0.61 -13.67
N LYS A 235 -7.49 1.82 -13.40
CA LYS A 235 -6.07 2.20 -13.64
C LYS A 235 -5.23 2.34 -12.38
N ASP A 236 -5.87 2.46 -11.21
CA ASP A 236 -5.18 2.69 -9.93
C ASP A 236 -5.76 1.82 -8.81
N ALA A 237 -5.24 0.59 -8.69
CA ALA A 237 -5.69 -0.38 -7.72
C ALA A 237 -5.30 -0.02 -6.27
N GLU A 238 -4.21 0.73 -6.08
CA GLU A 238 -3.79 1.17 -4.74
C GLU A 238 -4.77 2.22 -4.21
N PHE A 239 -5.11 3.22 -5.02
CA PHE A 239 -6.12 4.21 -4.65
C PHE A 239 -7.52 3.61 -4.52
N GLU A 240 -7.91 2.67 -5.39
CA GLU A 240 -9.17 1.92 -5.25
C GLU A 240 -9.25 1.28 -3.85
N ASN A 241 -8.16 0.68 -3.38
CA ASN A 241 -8.09 0.04 -2.07
C ASN A 241 -8.15 1.07 -0.91
N VAL A 242 -7.58 2.27 -1.08
CA VAL A 242 -7.73 3.38 -0.12
C VAL A 242 -9.20 3.78 0.00
N LEU A 243 -9.87 4.02 -1.13
CA LEU A 243 -11.30 4.37 -1.16
C LEU A 243 -12.18 3.27 -0.60
N ARG A 244 -11.88 2.01 -0.91
CA ARG A 244 -12.60 0.84 -0.37
C ARG A 244 -12.57 0.82 1.15
N ARG A 245 -11.39 1.02 1.76
CA ARG A 245 -11.25 1.08 3.22
C ARG A 245 -12.02 2.26 3.83
N LEU A 246 -11.99 3.42 3.18
CA LEU A 246 -12.77 4.59 3.63
C LEU A 246 -14.27 4.30 3.61
N VAL A 247 -14.79 3.75 2.51
CA VAL A 247 -16.19 3.33 2.37
C VAL A 247 -16.57 2.29 3.43
N GLU A 248 -15.74 1.26 3.63
CA GLU A 248 -15.98 0.22 4.63
C GLU A 248 -16.01 0.80 6.06
N SER A 249 -15.17 1.80 6.36
CA SER A 249 -15.10 2.48 7.65
C SER A 249 -16.21 3.51 7.91
N ALA A 250 -16.98 3.88 6.89
CA ALA A 250 -18.07 4.83 7.01
C ALA A 250 -19.37 4.18 7.50
N HIS A 251 -19.46 2.85 7.43
CA HIS A 251 -20.59 2.03 7.91
C HIS A 251 -21.96 2.35 7.26
N VAL A 252 -21.95 2.97 6.08
CA VAL A 252 -23.16 3.31 5.30
C VAL A 252 -23.09 2.65 3.93
N ALA A 253 -24.10 1.85 3.60
CA ALA A 253 -24.22 1.23 2.29
C ALA A 253 -24.50 2.26 1.19
N GLN A 254 -24.10 1.97 -0.06
CA GLN A 254 -24.22 2.89 -1.21
C GLN A 254 -25.63 3.47 -1.37
N HIS A 255 -26.64 2.60 -1.36
CA HIS A 255 -28.05 2.99 -1.45
C HIS A 255 -28.75 3.04 -0.10
N GLY A 256 -27.99 3.10 1.00
CA GLY A 256 -28.51 3.19 2.36
C GLY A 256 -28.66 4.63 2.86
N ASP A 257 -29.52 4.80 3.85
CA ASP A 257 -29.64 6.01 4.70
C ASP A 257 -29.01 5.71 6.08
N LEU A 258 -28.98 6.70 6.96
CA LEU A 258 -28.59 6.51 8.35
C LEU A 258 -29.54 5.55 9.08
N PRO A 259 -29.06 4.82 10.10
CA PRO A 259 -29.90 3.92 10.87
C PRO A 259 -31.01 4.65 11.63
N TYR A 260 -32.18 4.02 11.80
CA TYR A 260 -33.23 4.52 12.69
C TYR A 260 -32.68 4.73 14.12
N PRO A 261 -33.04 5.82 14.82
CA PRO A 261 -34.03 6.87 14.46
C PRO A 261 -33.44 8.08 13.71
N MET A 262 -32.22 7.99 13.19
CA MET A 262 -31.46 9.12 12.59
C MET A 262 -31.68 9.28 11.08
N LEU A 263 -32.70 8.61 10.53
CA LEU A 263 -33.03 8.63 9.10
C LEU A 263 -33.15 10.06 8.56
N THR A 264 -32.62 10.28 7.36
CA THR A 264 -32.74 11.56 6.64
C THR A 264 -33.81 11.52 5.55
N GLY A 265 -34.27 10.33 5.16
CA GLY A 265 -35.24 10.09 4.11
C GLY A 265 -34.63 9.89 2.71
N TYR A 266 -33.31 10.00 2.58
CA TYR A 266 -32.59 9.86 1.31
C TYR A 266 -31.34 8.99 1.47
N SER A 267 -30.96 8.27 0.43
CA SER A 267 -29.71 7.50 0.44
C SER A 267 -28.49 8.42 0.40
N ALA A 268 -27.33 7.89 0.81
CA ALA A 268 -26.04 8.57 0.69
C ALA A 268 -25.78 9.04 -0.76
N THR A 269 -26.04 8.17 -1.76
CA THR A 269 -25.93 8.54 -3.17
C THR A 269 -26.90 9.65 -3.57
N ALA A 270 -28.15 9.62 -3.11
CA ALA A 270 -29.12 10.64 -3.47
C ALA A 270 -28.74 12.03 -2.91
N TRP A 271 -28.24 12.07 -1.67
CA TRP A 271 -27.69 13.30 -1.09
C TRP A 271 -26.55 13.86 -1.93
N PHE A 272 -25.57 13.02 -2.29
CA PHE A 272 -24.41 13.49 -3.05
C PHE A 272 -24.75 13.86 -4.50
N GLU A 273 -25.66 13.16 -5.15
CA GLU A 273 -26.14 13.52 -6.50
C GLU A 273 -26.81 14.90 -6.53
N SER A 274 -27.57 15.25 -5.47
CA SER A 274 -28.07 16.61 -5.33
C SER A 274 -26.93 17.64 -5.25
N ASN A 275 -25.86 17.34 -4.51
CA ASN A 275 -24.68 18.19 -4.44
C ASN A 275 -23.98 18.33 -5.80
N LYS A 276 -23.83 17.25 -6.58
CA LYS A 276 -23.28 17.29 -7.95
C LYS A 276 -24.09 18.21 -8.87
N GLN A 277 -25.42 18.20 -8.75
CA GLN A 277 -26.28 19.08 -9.55
C GLN A 277 -26.17 20.56 -9.13
N THR A 278 -26.07 20.83 -7.82
CA THR A 278 -25.97 22.22 -7.32
C THR A 278 -24.59 22.84 -7.52
N ALA A 279 -23.53 22.03 -7.50
CA ALA A 279 -22.15 22.49 -7.54
C ALA A 279 -21.30 21.64 -8.52
N PRO A 280 -21.68 21.57 -9.81
CA PRO A 280 -21.09 20.65 -10.77
C PRO A 280 -19.61 20.94 -11.04
N ALA A 281 -19.20 22.20 -10.91
CA ALA A 281 -17.81 22.63 -11.10
C ALA A 281 -16.82 21.92 -10.14
N TYR A 282 -17.29 21.41 -9.00
CA TYR A 282 -16.45 20.77 -7.98
C TYR A 282 -16.66 19.25 -7.88
N PHE A 283 -17.88 18.77 -8.16
CA PHE A 283 -18.26 17.38 -7.90
C PHE A 283 -18.69 16.59 -9.15
N ALA A 284 -18.85 17.24 -10.30
CA ALA A 284 -19.17 16.60 -11.58
C ALA A 284 -18.08 16.89 -12.63
N ILE A 285 -16.82 16.83 -12.20
CA ILE A 285 -15.66 17.11 -13.05
C ILE A 285 -15.51 15.98 -14.07
N GLN A 286 -15.40 16.37 -15.35
CA GLN A 286 -15.11 15.45 -16.44
C GLN A 286 -13.61 15.48 -16.76
N GLU A 287 -13.05 14.33 -17.15
CA GLU A 287 -11.63 14.16 -17.47
C GLU A 287 -11.11 15.20 -18.49
N GLN A 288 -11.91 15.53 -19.50
CA GLN A 288 -11.54 16.52 -20.53
C GLN A 288 -11.29 17.94 -19.99
N TYR A 289 -11.85 18.29 -18.82
CA TYR A 289 -11.64 19.60 -18.20
C TYR A 289 -10.53 19.58 -17.16
N LEU A 290 -9.97 18.42 -16.83
CA LEU A 290 -8.97 18.25 -15.79
C LEU A 290 -7.72 19.13 -16.03
N PRO A 291 -7.11 19.18 -17.24
CA PRO A 291 -5.94 20.05 -17.47
C PRO A 291 -6.23 21.53 -17.24
N ILE A 292 -7.44 22.00 -17.59
CA ILE A 292 -7.84 23.40 -17.43
C ILE A 292 -8.00 23.73 -15.94
N LEU A 293 -8.61 22.83 -15.17
CA LEU A 293 -8.82 23.03 -13.73
C LEU A 293 -7.50 22.94 -12.94
N GLU A 294 -6.60 22.05 -13.33
CA GLU A 294 -5.27 21.97 -12.73
C GLU A 294 -4.41 23.21 -13.07
N GLU A 295 -4.48 23.72 -14.30
CA GLU A 295 -3.82 24.99 -14.67
C GLU A 295 -4.39 26.17 -13.86
N GLN A 296 -5.70 26.21 -13.62
CA GLN A 296 -6.30 27.20 -12.72
C GLN A 296 -5.80 27.07 -11.28
N THR A 297 -5.68 25.84 -10.78
CA THR A 297 -5.15 25.57 -9.43
C THR A 297 -3.70 26.06 -9.29
N LEU A 298 -2.87 25.79 -10.29
CA LEU A 298 -1.51 26.33 -10.39
C LEU A 298 -1.51 27.86 -10.33
N ASN A 299 -2.28 28.50 -11.20
CA ASN A 299 -2.32 29.97 -11.31
C ASN A 299 -2.82 30.63 -10.01
N ASN A 300 -3.81 30.01 -9.34
CA ASN A 300 -4.28 30.46 -8.03
C ASN A 300 -3.19 30.34 -6.96
N GLY A 301 -2.40 29.26 -6.97
CA GLY A 301 -1.26 29.10 -6.08
C GLY A 301 -0.18 30.17 -6.28
N LEU A 302 0.16 30.47 -7.54
CA LEU A 302 1.11 31.54 -7.88
C LEU A 302 0.62 32.91 -7.40
N ALA A 303 -0.66 33.21 -7.65
CA ALA A 303 -1.29 34.44 -7.21
C ALA A 303 -1.30 34.56 -5.68
N PHE A 304 -1.63 33.47 -4.98
CA PHE A 304 -1.64 33.43 -3.52
C PHE A 304 -0.27 33.77 -2.91
N ILE A 305 0.81 33.12 -3.36
CA ILE A 305 2.16 33.39 -2.87
C ILE A 305 2.55 34.85 -3.15
N THR A 306 2.25 35.35 -4.34
CA THR A 306 2.56 36.74 -4.74
C THR A 306 1.82 37.75 -3.87
N GLN A 307 0.54 37.53 -3.59
CA GLN A 307 -0.31 38.45 -2.82
C GLN A 307 -0.02 38.44 -1.32
N ASN A 308 0.41 37.31 -0.77
CA ASN A 308 0.66 37.14 0.67
C ASN A 308 2.13 37.33 1.07
N THR A 309 2.99 37.75 0.13
CA THR A 309 4.38 38.08 0.43
C THR A 309 4.46 39.46 1.10
N PRO A 310 5.09 39.58 2.29
CA PRO A 310 5.25 40.88 2.95
C PRO A 310 6.30 41.75 2.24
N LEU A 311 6.18 43.08 2.40
CA LEU A 311 7.12 44.07 1.81
C LEU A 311 8.60 43.82 2.17
N LYS A 312 8.87 43.17 3.31
CA LYS A 312 10.20 42.78 3.77
C LYS A 312 10.20 41.28 4.08
N PRO A 313 10.46 40.40 3.09
CA PRO A 313 10.39 38.96 3.27
C PRO A 313 11.58 38.44 4.10
N THR A 314 11.30 37.47 4.97
CA THR A 314 12.32 36.69 5.68
C THR A 314 13.14 35.83 4.72
N ALA A 315 14.22 35.19 5.19
CA ALA A 315 14.99 34.27 4.35
C ALA A 315 14.12 33.12 3.81
N LEU A 316 13.33 32.47 4.69
CA LEU A 316 12.38 31.42 4.32
C LEU A 316 11.39 31.89 3.25
N GLN A 317 10.79 33.07 3.44
CA GLN A 317 9.83 33.63 2.48
C GLN A 317 10.47 33.94 1.12
N LYS A 318 11.72 34.41 1.09
CA LYS A 318 12.47 34.62 -0.16
C LYS A 318 12.67 33.30 -0.92
N HIS A 319 12.99 32.22 -0.22
CA HIS A 319 13.13 30.90 -0.85
C HIS A 319 11.79 30.40 -1.41
N ILE A 320 10.68 30.58 -0.67
CA ILE A 320 9.33 30.25 -1.15
C ILE A 320 8.99 31.03 -2.43
N MET A 321 9.27 32.33 -2.47
CA MET A 321 9.04 33.14 -3.67
C MET A 321 9.90 32.69 -4.85
N ASN A 322 11.19 32.40 -4.62
CA ASN A 322 12.09 31.92 -5.65
C ASN A 322 11.61 30.58 -6.22
N ALA A 323 11.18 29.66 -5.36
CA ALA A 323 10.59 28.39 -5.77
C ALA A 323 9.35 28.59 -6.66
N ALA A 324 8.42 29.46 -6.26
CA ALA A 324 7.23 29.78 -7.06
C ALA A 324 7.58 30.39 -8.43
N ASN A 325 8.56 31.30 -8.48
CA ASN A 325 9.03 31.92 -9.72
C ASN A 325 9.71 30.91 -10.66
N LEU A 326 10.45 29.93 -10.11
CA LEU A 326 11.06 28.85 -10.89
C LEU A 326 9.99 27.96 -11.53
N ILE A 327 8.93 27.63 -10.78
CA ILE A 327 7.77 26.88 -11.30
C ILE A 327 7.07 27.64 -12.42
N ASP A 328 6.76 28.93 -12.22
CA ASP A 328 6.11 29.76 -13.24
C ASP A 328 6.96 29.87 -14.53
N ALA A 329 8.28 30.06 -14.37
CA ALA A 329 9.21 30.12 -15.50
C ALA A 329 9.26 28.79 -16.28
N GLU A 330 9.28 27.65 -15.58
CA GLU A 330 9.29 26.33 -16.20
C GLU A 330 8.00 26.05 -16.96
N VAL A 331 6.83 26.29 -16.35
CA VAL A 331 5.53 26.09 -16.99
C VAL A 331 5.39 26.97 -18.23
N LYS A 332 5.82 28.24 -18.17
CA LYS A 332 5.82 29.14 -19.33
C LYS A 332 6.74 28.64 -20.45
N PHE A 333 7.93 28.15 -20.10
CA PHE A 333 8.87 27.59 -21.07
C PHE A 333 8.29 26.34 -21.76
N LYS A 334 7.75 25.38 -20.99
CA LYS A 334 7.09 24.19 -21.53
C LYS A 334 5.91 24.53 -22.44
N LYS A 335 5.11 25.53 -22.05
CA LYS A 335 3.98 26.02 -22.85
C LYS A 335 4.43 26.65 -24.17
N GLN A 336 5.55 27.38 -24.18
CA GLN A 336 6.13 27.94 -25.41
C GLN A 336 6.67 26.85 -26.34
N ASN A 337 7.24 25.78 -25.79
CA ASN A 337 7.80 24.68 -26.54
C ASN A 337 6.79 23.58 -26.92
N HIS A 338 5.52 23.72 -26.52
CA HIS A 338 4.49 22.69 -26.70
C HIS A 338 4.84 21.35 -26.04
N GLU A 339 5.52 21.41 -24.88
CA GLU A 339 5.83 20.25 -24.06
C GLU A 339 4.64 19.91 -23.14
N GLU A 340 4.51 18.64 -22.76
CA GLU A 340 3.51 18.20 -21.79
C GLU A 340 3.81 18.78 -20.40
N ILE A 341 2.77 19.28 -19.73
CA ILE A 341 2.86 19.93 -18.42
C ILE A 341 2.04 19.14 -17.41
N ASP A 342 2.70 18.65 -16.36
CA ASP A 342 2.03 18.07 -15.20
C ASP A 342 1.52 19.19 -14.27
N TYR A 343 0.38 19.79 -14.63
CA TYR A 343 -0.21 20.88 -13.86
C TYR A 343 -0.57 20.49 -12.42
N HIS A 344 -0.97 19.23 -12.20
CA HIS A 344 -1.23 18.71 -10.85
C HIS A 344 0.02 18.78 -9.97
N PHE A 345 1.16 18.25 -10.44
CA PHE A 345 2.41 18.26 -9.68
C PHE A 345 2.83 19.69 -9.28
N TYR A 346 2.83 20.62 -10.24
CA TYR A 346 3.20 22.00 -9.97
C TYR A 346 2.18 22.72 -9.08
N GLY A 347 0.88 22.52 -9.33
CA GLY A 347 -0.19 23.09 -8.51
C GLY A 347 -0.11 22.64 -7.06
N ARG A 348 0.10 21.34 -6.83
CA ARG A 348 0.33 20.78 -5.50
C ARG A 348 1.58 21.35 -4.84
N THR A 349 2.69 21.46 -5.57
CA THR A 349 3.92 22.04 -5.03
C THR A 349 3.68 23.46 -4.54
N LEU A 350 2.94 24.28 -5.30
CA LEU A 350 2.54 25.62 -4.86
C LEU A 350 1.60 25.61 -3.65
N GLN A 351 0.71 24.62 -3.52
CA GLN A 351 -0.13 24.47 -2.32
C GLN A 351 0.71 24.20 -1.07
N VAL A 352 1.71 23.31 -1.15
CA VAL A 352 2.62 23.03 -0.01
C VAL A 352 3.49 24.26 0.32
N LEU A 353 3.96 24.98 -0.70
CA LEU A 353 4.68 26.25 -0.53
C LEU A 353 3.80 27.33 0.12
N GLY A 354 2.55 27.48 -0.34
CA GLY A 354 1.57 28.40 0.23
C GLY A 354 1.24 28.07 1.68
N GLY A 355 1.07 26.78 2.01
CA GLY A 355 0.91 26.32 3.40
C GLY A 355 2.10 26.71 4.28
N SER A 356 3.33 26.56 3.75
CA SER A 356 4.56 26.90 4.46
C SER A 356 4.72 28.41 4.68
N LEU A 357 4.16 29.23 3.77
CA LEU A 357 4.10 30.68 3.90
C LEU A 357 3.15 31.11 5.04
N VAL A 358 2.01 30.42 5.18
CA VAL A 358 0.98 30.72 6.20
C VAL A 358 1.40 30.18 7.56
N ASN A 359 1.89 28.94 7.61
CA ASN A 359 2.27 28.26 8.84
C ASN A 359 3.71 27.70 8.75
N PRO A 360 4.73 28.54 9.00
CA PRO A 360 6.14 28.14 8.91
C PRO A 360 6.59 27.21 10.06
N THR A 361 5.70 26.83 10.98
CA THR A 361 6.00 25.90 12.08
C THR A 361 5.54 24.46 11.79
N ASP A 362 4.86 24.22 10.67
CA ASP A 362 4.35 22.90 10.31
C ASP A 362 5.46 21.99 9.74
N LYS A 363 5.97 21.11 10.59
CA LYS A 363 7.00 20.12 10.24
C LYS A 363 6.53 19.08 9.22
N GLN A 364 5.21 18.86 9.07
CA GLN A 364 4.70 17.97 8.03
C GLN A 364 4.91 18.58 6.64
N LEU A 365 4.74 19.91 6.50
CA LEU A 365 5.02 20.61 5.25
C LEU A 365 6.50 20.52 4.88
N ALA A 366 7.41 20.65 5.85
CA ALA A 366 8.84 20.44 5.63
C ALA A 366 9.15 19.03 5.08
N THR A 367 8.52 18.01 5.65
CA THR A 367 8.67 16.61 5.18
C THR A 367 8.17 16.46 3.74
N ARG A 368 7.02 17.06 3.39
CA ARG A 368 6.48 17.04 2.02
C ARG A 368 7.38 17.75 1.03
N LEU A 369 7.87 18.95 1.37
CA LEU A 369 8.82 19.69 0.55
C LEU A 369 10.10 18.89 0.32
N GLY A 370 10.59 18.16 1.33
CA GLY A 370 11.71 17.24 1.18
C GLY A 370 11.47 16.15 0.13
N LYS A 371 10.31 15.48 0.18
CA LYS A 371 9.95 14.47 -0.83
C LYS A 371 9.81 15.05 -2.24
N ILE A 372 9.20 16.23 -2.35
CA ILE A 372 9.09 16.95 -3.63
C ILE A 372 10.49 17.34 -4.13
N ALA A 373 11.37 17.79 -3.23
CA ALA A 373 12.75 18.16 -3.57
C ALA A 373 13.57 16.96 -4.04
N GLU A 374 13.40 15.78 -3.42
CA GLU A 374 14.03 14.53 -3.83
C GLU A 374 13.60 14.15 -5.25
N HIS A 375 12.29 14.19 -5.53
CA HIS A 375 11.77 13.94 -6.88
C HIS A 375 12.30 14.96 -7.89
N ALA A 376 12.25 16.25 -7.54
CA ALA A 376 12.74 17.35 -8.36
C ALA A 376 14.27 17.29 -8.60
N SER A 377 15.04 16.71 -7.67
CA SER A 377 16.49 16.49 -7.80
C SER A 377 16.85 15.37 -8.80
N GLY A 378 15.87 14.54 -9.19
CA GLY A 378 16.07 13.41 -10.08
C GLY A 378 16.80 12.20 -9.45
N ASN A 379 16.98 12.16 -8.12
CA ASN A 379 17.69 11.08 -7.43
C ASN A 379 16.78 9.97 -6.86
N LYS A 380 17.17 8.73 -7.19
CA LYS A 380 16.64 7.39 -6.85
C LYS A 380 15.20 7.03 -7.26
N SER A 381 15.08 6.48 -8.46
CA SER A 381 14.02 5.54 -8.85
C SER A 381 14.66 4.23 -9.28
N ILE A 382 14.09 3.11 -8.81
CA ILE A 382 14.51 1.72 -9.05
C ILE A 382 14.71 1.40 -10.54
N GLY A 383 14.03 2.13 -11.45
CA GLY A 383 14.24 2.01 -12.90
C GLY A 383 15.63 2.41 -13.39
N LYS A 384 16.36 3.28 -12.67
CA LYS A 384 17.72 3.73 -13.05
C LYS A 384 18.82 2.72 -12.71
N GLU A 385 18.60 1.79 -11.77
CA GLU A 385 19.56 0.69 -11.51
C GLU A 385 19.58 -0.32 -12.65
N VAL A 386 18.41 -0.59 -13.25
CA VAL A 386 18.29 -1.51 -14.39
C VAL A 386 18.91 -0.88 -15.64
N LEU A 387 18.64 0.41 -15.90
CA LEU A 387 19.19 1.12 -17.06
C LEU A 387 20.68 1.45 -16.91
N GLY A 388 21.11 1.83 -15.70
CA GLY A 388 22.52 2.08 -15.37
C GLY A 388 23.36 0.80 -15.38
N GLY A 389 22.81 -0.31 -14.89
CA GLY A 389 23.41 -1.64 -15.03
C GLY A 389 23.56 -2.07 -16.49
N LEU A 390 22.54 -1.83 -17.33
CA LEU A 390 22.60 -2.09 -18.77
C LEU A 390 23.65 -1.23 -19.49
N LEU A 391 23.77 0.06 -19.15
CA LEU A 391 24.79 0.95 -19.72
C LEU A 391 26.22 0.55 -19.35
N ILE A 392 26.44 0.09 -18.11
CA ILE A 392 27.75 -0.45 -17.67
C ILE A 392 28.08 -1.73 -18.44
N VAL A 393 27.11 -2.60 -18.69
CA VAL A 393 27.29 -3.83 -19.49
C VAL A 393 27.58 -3.50 -20.95
N PHE A 394 26.90 -2.52 -21.55
CA PHE A 394 27.18 -2.05 -22.91
C PHE A 394 28.56 -1.38 -23.04
N GLY A 395 28.95 -0.55 -22.06
CA GLY A 395 30.28 0.06 -22.01
C GLY A 395 31.39 -0.98 -21.85
N ALA A 396 31.18 -2.00 -21.00
CA ALA A 396 32.13 -3.11 -20.85
C ALA A 396 32.23 -3.95 -22.13
N LEU A 397 31.13 -4.19 -22.85
CA LEU A 397 31.12 -4.89 -24.13
C LEU A 397 31.85 -4.11 -25.23
N LEU A 398 31.72 -2.78 -25.28
CA LEU A 398 32.43 -1.91 -26.22
C LEU A 398 33.94 -1.84 -25.95
N ILE A 399 34.34 -1.82 -24.68
CA ILE A 399 35.76 -1.87 -24.30
C ILE A 399 36.35 -3.25 -24.65
N CYS A 400 35.63 -4.34 -24.36
CA CYS A 400 36.06 -5.69 -24.72
C CYS A 400 36.13 -5.92 -26.24
N SER A 401 35.19 -5.37 -27.03
CA SER A 401 35.23 -5.46 -28.49
C SER A 401 36.36 -4.62 -29.10
N SER A 402 36.68 -3.47 -28.51
CA SER A 402 37.81 -2.63 -28.91
C SER A 402 39.16 -3.31 -28.63
N ILE A 403 39.29 -3.99 -27.49
CA ILE A 403 40.49 -4.80 -27.17
C ILE A 403 40.61 -6.02 -28.10
N ALA A 404 39.51 -6.72 -28.38
CA ALA A 404 39.50 -7.85 -29.33
C ALA A 404 39.80 -7.41 -30.78
N GLY A 405 39.32 -6.24 -31.18
CA GLY A 405 39.65 -5.59 -32.46
C GLY A 405 41.13 -5.20 -32.54
N PHE A 406 41.69 -4.64 -31.47
CA PHE A 406 43.09 -4.27 -31.41
C PHE A 406 44.02 -5.51 -31.48
N ILE A 407 43.65 -6.61 -30.81
CA ILE A 407 44.42 -7.87 -30.84
C ILE A 407 44.34 -8.55 -32.23
N THR A 408 43.20 -8.46 -32.91
CA THR A 408 43.05 -9.01 -34.28
C THR A 408 43.75 -8.16 -35.34
N THR A 409 43.96 -6.86 -35.11
CA THR A 409 44.61 -5.95 -36.07
C THR A 409 46.13 -6.13 -36.14
N PHE A 410 46.77 -6.71 -35.12
CA PHE A 410 48.20 -7.06 -35.16
C PHE A 410 48.50 -8.45 -35.75
N GLY A 411 47.47 -9.25 -36.07
CA GLY A 411 47.64 -10.66 -36.42
C GLY A 411 47.51 -11.05 -37.90
N SER A 412 46.85 -10.26 -38.75
CA SER A 412 46.65 -10.69 -40.14
C SER A 412 46.23 -9.56 -41.08
N SER A 413 47.08 -9.29 -42.06
CA SER A 413 46.84 -8.41 -43.20
C SER A 413 45.78 -9.01 -44.13
N SER A 414 44.50 -8.65 -43.96
CA SER A 414 43.46 -8.85 -44.98
C SER A 414 42.26 -7.93 -44.75
N VAL A 415 41.52 -7.69 -45.83
CA VAL A 415 40.36 -6.78 -46.08
C VAL A 415 39.33 -6.62 -44.95
N LEU A 416 39.31 -7.48 -43.92
CA LEU A 416 38.51 -7.33 -42.69
C LEU A 416 38.93 -6.13 -41.82
N SER A 417 40.17 -5.64 -41.92
CA SER A 417 40.62 -4.44 -41.19
C SER A 417 39.93 -3.17 -41.69
N ALA A 418 39.62 -3.08 -42.99
CA ALA A 418 38.89 -1.95 -43.54
C ALA A 418 37.42 -1.92 -43.09
N TRP A 419 36.82 -3.09 -42.89
CA TRP A 419 35.47 -3.20 -42.31
C TRP A 419 35.47 -2.96 -40.81
N GLY A 420 36.50 -3.40 -40.07
CA GLY A 420 36.65 -3.09 -38.65
C GLY A 420 36.94 -1.60 -38.39
N ILE A 421 37.71 -0.97 -39.26
CA ILE A 421 37.96 0.49 -39.23
C ILE A 421 36.74 1.26 -39.69
N SER A 422 35.98 0.79 -40.70
CA SER A 422 34.74 1.47 -41.10
C SER A 422 33.62 1.26 -40.08
N LEU A 423 33.50 0.09 -39.44
CA LEU A 423 32.60 -0.12 -38.29
C LEU A 423 33.05 0.70 -37.08
N GLY A 424 34.35 0.78 -36.82
CA GLY A 424 34.90 1.62 -35.75
C GLY A 424 34.67 3.12 -35.99
N LEU A 425 34.86 3.59 -37.23
CA LEU A 425 34.60 4.98 -37.63
C LEU A 425 33.12 5.29 -37.78
N SER A 426 32.29 4.34 -38.22
CA SER A 426 30.83 4.53 -38.27
C SER A 426 30.21 4.38 -36.88
N LEU A 427 30.82 3.64 -35.95
CA LEU A 427 30.53 3.67 -34.52
C LEU A 427 31.01 4.94 -33.85
N LEU A 428 32.13 5.54 -34.30
CA LEU A 428 32.60 6.85 -33.83
C LEU A 428 31.77 8.00 -34.42
N GLU A 429 31.35 7.91 -35.68
CA GLU A 429 30.40 8.83 -36.29
C GLU A 429 29.00 8.64 -35.71
N THR A 430 28.58 7.41 -35.36
CA THR A 430 27.36 7.25 -34.55
C THR A 430 27.58 7.68 -33.11
N GLU A 431 28.76 7.59 -32.49
CA GLU A 431 29.05 8.18 -31.17
C GLU A 431 29.23 9.70 -31.22
N LEU A 432 29.40 10.32 -32.38
CA LEU A 432 29.53 11.78 -32.51
C LEU A 432 28.23 12.40 -33.05
N VAL A 433 27.51 11.70 -33.92
CA VAL A 433 26.17 12.05 -34.39
C VAL A 433 25.12 11.63 -33.36
N PHE A 434 25.19 10.45 -32.74
CA PHE A 434 24.49 10.20 -31.47
C PHE A 434 25.22 10.82 -30.29
N GLY A 435 26.51 11.13 -30.28
CA GLY A 435 27.07 11.89 -29.14
C GLY A 435 26.50 13.28 -29.05
N VAL A 436 26.27 13.93 -30.21
CA VAL A 436 25.60 15.22 -30.32
C VAL A 436 24.09 15.06 -30.35
N ALA A 437 23.52 14.01 -30.95
CA ALA A 437 22.07 13.75 -30.93
C ALA A 437 21.60 12.96 -29.71
N SER A 438 22.47 12.50 -28.82
CA SER A 438 22.22 11.91 -27.50
C SER A 438 22.75 12.81 -26.41
N THR A 439 23.58 13.81 -26.68
CA THR A 439 23.58 15.02 -25.84
C THR A 439 22.43 15.93 -26.21
N LEU A 440 21.95 15.97 -27.48
CA LEU A 440 20.68 16.61 -27.80
C LEU A 440 19.50 15.72 -27.40
N ALA A 441 19.48 14.40 -27.58
CA ALA A 441 18.39 13.54 -27.10
C ALA A 441 18.52 13.10 -25.64
N ALA A 442 19.66 13.31 -24.96
CA ALA A 442 19.68 13.39 -23.49
C ALA A 442 19.46 14.83 -22.98
N ALA A 443 19.54 15.85 -23.84
CA ALA A 443 19.06 17.20 -23.54
C ALA A 443 17.58 17.42 -23.92
N THR A 444 17.00 16.59 -24.79
CA THR A 444 15.60 16.65 -25.23
C THR A 444 14.81 15.40 -24.82
N GLY A 445 15.48 14.36 -24.34
CA GLY A 445 14.88 13.19 -23.71
C GLY A 445 15.02 13.24 -22.20
N VAL A 446 14.09 13.95 -21.55
CA VAL A 446 13.64 13.71 -20.17
C VAL A 446 14.77 13.62 -19.12
N GLY A 447 15.30 14.76 -18.65
CA GLY A 447 15.86 14.78 -17.28
C GLY A 447 17.04 15.68 -16.91
N LEU A 448 17.64 16.50 -17.80
CA LEU A 448 18.83 17.28 -17.42
C LEU A 448 18.61 18.75 -17.05
N THR A 449 17.41 19.29 -17.16
CA THR A 449 17.12 20.67 -16.69
C THR A 449 15.67 20.84 -16.25
N PHE A 450 15.26 20.19 -15.15
CA PHE A 450 14.12 20.71 -14.40
C PHE A 450 14.48 22.06 -13.73
N PHE A 451 15.77 22.38 -13.49
CA PHE A 451 16.18 23.68 -12.90
C PHE A 451 17.40 24.37 -13.53
N ALA A 452 17.27 24.81 -14.77
CA ALA A 452 18.07 25.93 -15.24
C ALA A 452 17.15 26.84 -16.05
N GLY A 453 16.62 27.89 -15.42
CA GLY A 453 15.97 28.95 -16.17
C GLY A 453 16.95 29.54 -17.21
N PRO A 454 16.47 30.14 -18.31
CA PRO A 454 17.34 30.64 -19.39
C PRO A 454 18.44 31.62 -18.91
N LYS A 455 18.17 32.35 -17.82
CA LYS A 455 19.11 33.31 -17.20
C LYS A 455 20.09 32.68 -16.19
N ALA A 456 19.87 31.44 -15.75
CA ALA A 456 20.73 30.74 -14.80
C ALA A 456 21.95 30.10 -15.47
N ILE A 457 21.88 29.85 -16.78
CA ILE A 457 22.99 29.29 -17.56
C ILE A 457 24.11 30.34 -17.73
N GLU A 458 23.78 31.63 -17.75
CA GLU A 458 24.76 32.71 -17.94
C GLU A 458 25.52 33.15 -16.68
N SER A 459 25.06 32.79 -15.47
CA SER A 459 25.58 33.38 -14.21
C SER A 459 26.37 32.44 -13.30
N GLY A 460 26.53 31.15 -13.64
CA GLY A 460 27.33 30.21 -12.84
C GLY A 460 26.79 29.90 -11.43
N ALA A 461 25.67 30.50 -11.03
CA ALA A 461 24.99 30.25 -9.75
C ALA A 461 23.87 29.21 -9.95
N ARG A 462 24.22 27.94 -9.78
CA ARG A 462 23.25 26.82 -9.75
C ARG A 462 22.46 26.84 -8.43
N LYS A 463 21.31 27.52 -8.38
CA LYS A 463 20.26 27.22 -7.38
C LYS A 463 18.99 26.83 -8.12
N GLY A 464 18.68 25.53 -8.13
CA GLY A 464 17.46 25.01 -8.72
C GLY A 464 16.33 24.87 -7.69
N LEU A 465 15.09 24.64 -8.13
CA LEU A 465 13.93 24.47 -7.22
C LEU A 465 14.18 23.37 -6.20
N SER A 466 14.83 22.26 -6.57
CA SER A 466 15.19 21.22 -5.59
C SER A 466 16.01 21.79 -4.42
N GLN A 467 16.98 22.66 -4.72
CA GLN A 467 17.74 23.37 -3.68
C GLN A 467 16.89 24.37 -2.92
N GLU A 468 16.03 25.15 -3.61
CA GLU A 468 15.12 26.08 -2.93
C GLU A 468 14.16 25.32 -1.99
N LEU A 469 13.64 24.16 -2.39
CA LEU A 469 12.76 23.32 -1.57
C LEU A 469 13.50 22.73 -0.36
N ILE A 470 14.77 22.35 -0.50
CA ILE A 470 15.63 21.93 0.62
C ILE A 470 15.89 23.11 1.57
N ASP A 471 16.27 24.28 1.03
CA ASP A 471 16.50 25.49 1.82
C ASP A 471 15.22 25.90 2.60
N ILE A 472 14.04 25.73 2.02
CA ILE A 472 12.74 25.96 2.70
C ILE A 472 12.50 24.90 3.78
N LYS A 473 12.72 23.62 3.48
CA LYS A 473 12.59 22.54 4.47
C LYS A 473 13.46 22.80 5.70
N GLU A 474 14.75 23.07 5.48
CA GLU A 474 15.69 23.38 6.56
C GLU A 474 15.29 24.66 7.31
N GLY A 475 14.76 25.66 6.59
CA GLY A 475 14.24 26.88 7.17
C GLY A 475 13.01 26.68 8.06
N ILE A 476 12.13 25.71 7.75
CA ILE A 476 10.99 25.32 8.60
C ILE A 476 11.46 24.51 9.81
N GLU A 477 12.38 23.56 9.61
CA GLU A 477 12.90 22.71 10.69
C GLU A 477 13.64 23.49 11.77
N ASN A 478 14.28 24.61 11.38
CA ASN A 478 15.01 25.53 12.26
C ASN A 478 14.26 26.85 12.51
N TYR A 479 12.94 26.89 12.29
CA TYR A 479 12.16 28.11 12.47
C TYR A 479 11.89 28.38 13.96
N ASP A 480 12.58 29.38 14.52
CA ASP A 480 12.47 29.79 15.93
C ASP A 480 11.55 31.00 16.15
N ASP A 481 11.09 31.65 15.08
CA ASP A 481 10.22 32.83 15.17
C ASP A 481 8.74 32.42 15.37
N PRO A 482 7.91 33.23 16.06
CA PRO A 482 6.48 32.97 16.13
C PRO A 482 5.83 33.14 14.74
N PRO A 483 4.80 32.35 14.40
CA PRO A 483 4.17 32.41 13.07
C PRO A 483 3.67 33.83 12.76
N PRO A 484 3.92 34.34 11.54
CA PRO A 484 3.60 35.72 11.17
C PRO A 484 2.10 36.01 11.12
N TYR A 485 1.24 34.98 11.16
CA TYR A 485 -0.20 35.09 11.13
C TYR A 485 -0.84 34.36 12.34
N SER A 486 -1.42 35.12 13.27
CA SER A 486 -2.47 34.63 14.17
C SER A 486 -3.83 34.78 13.49
N ALA A 487 -4.02 34.14 12.34
CA ALA A 487 -5.30 34.18 11.63
C ALA A 487 -5.95 32.81 11.74
N VAL A 488 -7.12 32.79 12.38
CA VAL A 488 -8.09 31.70 12.35
C VAL A 488 -8.19 31.19 10.91
N VAL A 489 -7.72 29.98 10.66
CA VAL A 489 -8.07 29.23 9.45
C VAL A 489 -9.58 29.05 9.51
N LEU A 490 -10.30 29.84 8.72
CA LEU A 490 -11.68 29.52 8.38
C LEU A 490 -11.63 28.26 7.52
N ASN A 491 -11.97 27.13 8.16
CA ASN A 491 -12.24 25.85 7.53
C ASN A 491 -13.32 25.97 6.44
#